data_AF-A0A139SJJ9-F1
#
_entry.id   AF-A0A139SJJ9-F1
#
_cell.length_a   1.000
_cell.length_b   1.000
_cell.length_c   1.000
_cell.angle_alpha   90.00
_cell.angle_beta   90.00
_cell.angle_gamma   90.00
#
_symmetry.space_group_name_H-M   'P 1'
#
loop_
_entity.id
_entity.type
_entity.pdbx_description
1 polymer ?
#
loop_
_entity_poly.entity_id
_entity_poly.type
_entity_poly.pdbx_seq_one_letter_code
_entity_poly.pdbx_strand_id
1 'polypeptide(L)'
;MRPLLSPRFAVAAVFAVLLALTSPAAEPEQQPPSKEEPAATAPTPEPEPPASTAQTPEAESLRLEPLIVSSSRISELDVQIRKLTKKIDRAKKRLKQTSSLDESINADDLPKLLALLGGHTTGQRKSLAADRLTLMEVERSILEALKHPRSLRDEKELKAQLHAIKSMSLLLENP
;
A
#
# COMPACT_ATOMS: atom_id res chain seq x y z
N MET A 1 38.32 -24.28 -19.36
CA MET A 1 37.95 -22.88 -19.69
C MET A 1 36.50 -22.66 -19.30
N ARG A 2 36.20 -21.69 -18.40
CA ARG A 2 34.86 -21.10 -18.22
C ARG A 2 34.81 -19.80 -19.05
N PRO A 3 33.62 -19.26 -19.36
CA PRO A 3 33.05 -18.27 -18.45
C PRO A 3 31.64 -18.62 -17.96
N LEU A 4 31.34 -18.18 -16.73
CA LEU A 4 29.99 -18.15 -16.18
C LEU A 4 29.35 -16.83 -16.61
N LEU A 5 28.16 -16.87 -17.22
CA LEU A 5 27.38 -15.66 -17.51
C LEU A 5 26.14 -15.64 -16.62
N SER A 6 26.15 -14.79 -15.59
CA SER A 6 25.05 -14.60 -14.66
C SER A 6 24.42 -13.21 -14.84
N PRO A 7 23.15 -13.10 -15.28
CA PRO A 7 22.41 -11.85 -15.21
C PRO A 7 21.82 -11.66 -13.80
N ARG A 8 22.63 -11.08 -12.90
CA ARG A 8 22.07 -10.13 -11.92
C ARG A 8 21.92 -8.77 -12.64
N PHE A 9 21.14 -7.86 -12.06
CA PHE A 9 20.74 -6.55 -12.62
C PHE A 9 19.54 -6.57 -13.58
N ALA A 10 18.34 -6.51 -13.00
CA ALA A 10 17.12 -5.99 -13.63
C ALA A 10 16.22 -5.39 -12.54
N VAL A 11 16.71 -4.33 -11.88
CA VAL A 11 15.95 -3.47 -10.97
C VAL A 11 16.13 -2.03 -11.45
N ALA A 12 15.08 -1.20 -11.28
CA ALA A 12 14.96 0.21 -11.67
C ALA A 12 14.54 0.50 -13.13
N ALA A 13 13.23 0.45 -13.39
CA ALA A 13 12.57 1.17 -14.50
C ALA A 13 11.02 1.29 -14.35
N VAL A 14 10.48 1.66 -13.18
CA VAL A 14 9.02 1.91 -13.01
C VAL A 14 8.69 3.20 -12.22
N PHE A 15 9.68 3.82 -11.55
CA PHE A 15 9.42 4.86 -10.53
C PHE A 15 9.39 6.31 -11.06
N ALA A 16 8.83 6.55 -12.26
CA ALA A 16 9.05 7.80 -13.01
C ALA A 16 7.81 8.46 -13.63
N VAL A 17 6.57 8.10 -13.25
CA VAL A 17 5.33 8.62 -13.90
C VAL A 17 4.28 9.19 -12.93
N LEU A 18 4.59 9.39 -11.64
CA LEU A 18 3.65 9.99 -10.68
C LEU A 18 4.24 11.08 -9.77
N LEU A 19 5.07 11.95 -10.34
CA LEU A 19 5.63 13.13 -9.65
C LEU A 19 5.49 14.41 -10.50
N ALA A 20 4.30 14.64 -11.07
CA ALA A 20 4.05 15.73 -12.04
C ALA A 20 2.69 16.45 -11.85
N LEU A 21 2.12 16.46 -10.65
CA LEU A 21 1.01 17.35 -10.27
C LEU A 21 1.26 17.99 -8.89
N THR A 22 2.28 18.86 -8.83
CA THR A 22 2.46 19.81 -7.72
C THR A 22 2.59 21.21 -8.31
N SER A 23 1.45 21.85 -8.60
CA SER A 23 1.40 23.24 -9.03
C SER A 23 0.96 24.13 -7.86
N PRO A 24 1.87 24.90 -7.22
CA PRO A 24 1.51 25.83 -6.18
C PRO A 24 1.04 27.15 -6.81
N ALA A 25 -0.27 27.41 -6.76
CA ALA A 25 -0.87 28.70 -7.11
C ALA A 25 -1.63 29.23 -5.89
N ALA A 26 -0.93 29.93 -4.99
CA ALA A 26 -1.51 30.69 -3.89
C ALA A 26 -0.47 31.69 -3.32
N GLU A 27 -0.43 32.88 -3.91
CA GLU A 27 0.01 34.11 -3.24
C GLU A 27 -1.29 34.79 -2.75
N PRO A 28 -1.35 35.25 -1.49
CA PRO A 28 -1.07 36.66 -1.27
C PRO A 28 -0.23 36.96 0.00
N GLU A 29 0.29 38.17 0.01
CA GLU A 29 1.20 38.72 1.00
C GLU A 29 0.57 38.96 2.38
N GLN A 30 1.40 38.74 3.41
CA GLN A 30 1.55 39.57 4.62
C GLN A 30 0.32 40.27 5.22
N GLN A 31 -0.18 39.74 6.34
CA GLN A 31 -0.88 40.54 7.37
C GLN A 31 0.10 41.09 8.44
N PRO A 32 -0.26 42.18 9.15
CA PRO A 32 0.70 43.17 9.59
C PRO A 32 1.16 43.03 11.05
N PRO A 33 2.35 43.59 11.38
CA PRO A 33 2.65 44.11 12.70
C PRO A 33 2.54 45.64 12.73
N SER A 34 1.81 46.20 13.69
CA SER A 34 2.07 47.46 14.44
C SER A 34 0.85 47.80 15.31
N LYS A 35 1.05 48.59 16.37
CA LYS A 35 0.22 48.60 17.58
C LYS A 35 0.36 49.95 18.30
N GLU A 36 -0.74 50.68 18.34
CA GLU A 36 -0.98 51.97 18.98
C GLU A 36 -2.52 52.04 19.25
N GLU A 37 -3.16 52.75 20.18
CA GLU A 37 -2.93 53.48 21.45
C GLU A 37 -4.36 53.97 21.89
N PRO A 38 -4.66 54.70 23.00
CA PRO A 38 -3.83 55.14 24.14
C PRO A 38 -4.42 54.87 25.55
N ALA A 39 -3.63 55.24 26.57
CA ALA A 39 -4.00 55.66 27.95
C ALA A 39 -4.72 54.65 28.88
N ALA A 40 -4.31 54.43 30.14
CA ALA A 40 -3.84 55.43 31.10
C ALA A 40 -3.10 54.84 32.33
N THR A 41 -2.30 55.70 32.98
CA THR A 41 -1.81 55.65 34.38
C THR A 41 -0.50 54.89 34.67
N ALA A 42 0.47 55.65 35.20
CA ALA A 42 1.78 55.24 35.76
C ALA A 42 1.61 54.62 37.20
N PRO A 43 2.64 54.15 37.96
CA PRO A 43 4.07 54.55 37.91
C PRO A 43 5.18 53.48 38.10
N THR A 44 6.39 53.79 37.59
CA THR A 44 7.74 53.81 38.23
C THR A 44 8.05 52.82 39.39
N PRO A 45 9.20 52.08 39.43
CA PRO A 45 10.58 52.52 39.08
C PRO A 45 11.53 51.56 38.31
N GLU A 46 12.67 52.12 37.87
CA GLU A 46 13.97 51.52 37.46
C GLU A 46 14.91 51.20 38.66
N PRO A 47 16.14 50.65 38.50
CA PRO A 47 16.65 49.66 37.52
C PRO A 47 17.55 48.55 38.16
N GLU A 48 17.89 47.49 37.42
CA GLU A 48 19.02 46.58 37.73
C GLU A 48 19.95 46.40 36.51
N PRO A 49 21.29 46.29 36.69
CA PRO A 49 22.26 46.03 35.62
C PRO A 49 22.41 44.53 35.27
N PRO A 50 22.99 44.17 34.11
CA PRO A 50 22.63 42.92 33.43
C PRO A 50 23.66 41.78 33.43
N ALA A 51 23.15 40.62 32.97
CA ALA A 51 23.81 39.54 32.23
C ALA A 51 24.57 38.44 32.99
N SER A 52 24.08 37.20 32.82
CA SER A 52 24.94 36.09 32.38
C SER A 52 24.17 35.11 31.50
N THR A 53 24.69 34.86 30.30
CA THR A 53 24.08 34.01 29.27
C THR A 53 24.51 32.55 29.46
N ALA A 54 23.54 31.64 29.56
CA ALA A 54 23.78 30.20 29.39
C ALA A 54 22.53 29.51 28.82
N GLN A 55 22.20 29.78 27.55
CA GLN A 55 21.23 28.96 26.82
C GLN A 55 21.83 27.55 26.66
N THR A 56 21.29 26.59 27.40
CA THR A 56 21.56 25.17 27.17
C THR A 56 20.83 24.78 25.89
N PRO A 57 21.49 24.19 24.88
CA PRO A 57 20.81 23.78 23.67
C PRO A 57 19.79 22.70 24.01
N GLU A 58 18.55 22.87 23.54
CA GLU A 58 17.49 21.90 23.76
C GLU A 58 17.89 20.56 23.13
N ALA A 59 18.03 19.53 23.96
CA ALA A 59 18.18 18.18 23.47
C ALA A 59 16.83 17.77 22.86
N GLU A 60 16.74 17.82 21.52
CA GLU A 60 15.62 17.28 20.75
C GLU A 60 15.42 15.81 21.14
N SER A 61 14.48 15.57 22.06
CA SER A 61 14.22 14.23 22.56
C SER A 61 13.67 13.39 21.41
N LEU A 62 14.46 12.41 20.94
CA LEU A 62 14.08 11.46 19.91
C LEU A 62 12.82 10.68 20.35
N ARG A 63 11.64 11.22 20.04
CA ARG A 63 10.35 10.58 20.32
C ARG A 63 10.18 9.40 19.38
N LEU A 64 10.44 8.20 19.90
CA LEU A 64 10.18 6.95 19.21
C LEU A 64 8.69 6.81 18.89
N GLU A 65 8.37 6.30 17.70
CA GLU A 65 6.98 5.99 17.32
C GLU A 65 6.40 4.90 18.24
N PRO A 66 5.08 4.93 18.52
CA PRO A 66 4.44 3.95 19.38
C PRO A 66 4.48 2.54 18.76
N LEU A 67 5.21 1.64 19.40
CA LEU A 67 5.34 0.25 18.99
C LEU A 67 4.05 -0.54 19.27
N ILE A 68 3.47 -1.15 18.25
CA ILE A 68 2.28 -2.01 18.38
C ILE A 68 2.74 -3.44 18.69
N VAL A 69 2.39 -3.97 19.86
CA VAL A 69 2.72 -5.34 20.29
C VAL A 69 1.44 -6.15 20.49
N SER A 70 1.36 -7.33 19.87
CA SER A 70 0.27 -8.28 20.09
C SER A 70 0.64 -9.29 21.18
N SER A 71 -0.29 -9.55 22.12
CA SER A 71 -0.08 -10.47 23.26
C SER A 71 -0.34 -11.94 22.94
N SER A 72 -1.01 -12.23 21.81
CA SER A 72 -1.48 -13.58 21.45
C SER A 72 -0.51 -14.34 20.55
N ARG A 73 -0.23 -15.60 20.89
CA ARG A 73 0.64 -16.51 20.09
C ARG A 73 0.05 -16.87 18.70
N ILE A 74 -1.28 -16.82 18.56
CA ILE A 74 -1.99 -17.03 17.31
C ILE A 74 -2.98 -15.88 17.16
N SER A 75 -2.85 -15.12 16.06
CA SER A 75 -3.75 -14.01 15.74
C SER A 75 -4.92 -14.46 14.86
N GLU A 76 -5.97 -13.65 14.76
CA GLU A 76 -7.02 -13.87 13.76
C GLU A 76 -6.46 -13.82 12.32
N LEU A 77 -5.45 -12.98 12.09
CA LEU A 77 -4.73 -12.89 10.81
C LEU A 77 -4.09 -14.23 10.44
N ASP A 78 -3.50 -14.97 11.40
CA ASP A 78 -2.98 -16.33 11.15
C ASP A 78 -4.05 -17.29 10.66
N VAL A 79 -5.26 -17.22 11.23
CA VAL A 79 -6.39 -18.06 10.82
C VAL A 79 -6.84 -17.69 9.40
N GLN A 80 -6.88 -16.40 9.08
CA GLN A 80 -7.22 -15.91 7.74
C GLN A 80 -6.17 -16.33 6.70
N ILE A 81 -4.87 -16.14 6.98
CA ILE A 81 -3.75 -16.56 6.12
C ILE A 81 -3.77 -18.07 5.87
N ARG A 82 -4.00 -18.89 6.91
CA ARG A 82 -4.14 -20.35 6.75
C ARG A 82 -5.34 -20.73 5.88
N LYS A 83 -6.48 -20.03 6.01
CA LYS A 83 -7.67 -20.24 5.16
C LYS A 83 -7.37 -19.85 3.70
N LEU A 84 -6.74 -18.70 3.46
CA LEU A 84 -6.37 -18.23 2.13
C LEU A 84 -5.33 -19.12 1.46
N THR A 85 -4.27 -19.53 2.16
CA THR A 85 -3.25 -20.46 1.65
C THR A 85 -3.89 -21.75 1.14
N LYS A 86 -4.81 -22.35 1.92
CA LYS A 86 -5.58 -23.52 1.48
C LYS A 86 -6.46 -23.26 0.25
N LYS A 87 -6.98 -22.03 0.05
CA LYS A 87 -7.73 -21.67 -1.16
C LYS A 87 -6.77 -21.49 -2.36
N ILE A 88 -5.64 -20.79 -2.18
CA ILE A 88 -4.57 -20.59 -3.18
C ILE A 88 -4.06 -21.95 -3.69
N ASP A 89 -3.78 -22.90 -2.81
CA ASP A 89 -3.32 -24.25 -3.19
C ASP A 89 -4.35 -25.00 -4.04
N ARG A 90 -5.65 -24.84 -3.74
CA ARG A 90 -6.73 -25.42 -4.55
C ARG A 90 -6.86 -24.71 -5.90
N ALA A 91 -6.78 -23.39 -5.94
CA ALA A 91 -6.82 -22.61 -7.18
C ALA A 91 -5.64 -22.98 -8.10
N LYS A 92 -4.41 -23.06 -7.57
CA LYS A 92 -3.22 -23.52 -8.29
C LYS A 92 -3.36 -24.92 -8.88
N LYS A 93 -3.97 -25.86 -8.14
CA LYS A 93 -4.23 -27.22 -8.64
C LYS A 93 -5.25 -27.20 -9.79
N ARG A 94 -6.35 -26.46 -9.65
CA ARG A 94 -7.39 -26.33 -10.69
C ARG A 94 -6.82 -25.73 -11.98
N LEU A 95 -6.07 -24.62 -11.89
CA LEU A 95 -5.49 -23.92 -13.04
C LEU A 95 -4.55 -24.81 -13.88
N LYS A 96 -3.84 -25.74 -13.23
CA LYS A 96 -3.00 -26.74 -13.90
C LYS A 96 -3.80 -27.87 -14.56
N GLN A 97 -4.91 -28.29 -13.94
CA GLN A 97 -5.74 -29.39 -14.44
C GLN A 97 -6.61 -28.99 -15.63
N THR A 98 -7.07 -27.74 -15.69
CA THR A 98 -7.93 -27.24 -16.77
C THR A 98 -7.19 -27.09 -18.11
N SER A 99 -5.87 -26.94 -18.13
CA SER A 99 -5.17 -26.52 -19.36
C SER A 99 -5.29 -27.50 -20.52
N SER A 100 -5.00 -28.80 -20.35
CA SER A 100 -4.91 -29.71 -21.51
C SER A 100 -6.26 -30.03 -22.16
N LEU A 101 -7.29 -30.32 -21.35
CA LEU A 101 -8.60 -30.73 -21.87
C LEU A 101 -9.38 -29.55 -22.44
N ASP A 102 -9.47 -28.44 -21.70
CA ASP A 102 -10.25 -27.26 -22.14
C ASP A 102 -9.63 -26.61 -23.40
N GLU A 103 -8.31 -26.61 -23.53
CA GLU A 103 -7.63 -26.10 -24.74
C GLU A 103 -7.94 -27.00 -25.95
N SER A 104 -7.89 -28.34 -25.80
CA SER A 104 -8.20 -29.27 -26.90
C SER A 104 -9.65 -29.18 -27.42
N ILE A 105 -10.61 -28.85 -26.55
CA ILE A 105 -12.02 -28.68 -26.91
C ILE A 105 -12.29 -27.37 -27.68
N ASN A 106 -11.37 -26.40 -27.62
CA ASN A 106 -11.57 -25.05 -28.16
C ASN A 106 -10.55 -24.67 -29.26
N ALA A 107 -9.87 -25.67 -29.83
CA ALA A 107 -8.77 -25.44 -30.77
C ALA A 107 -9.18 -24.62 -32.01
N ASP A 108 -10.31 -24.97 -32.65
CA ASP A 108 -10.73 -24.38 -33.92
C ASP A 108 -12.22 -23.98 -33.91
N ASP A 109 -12.49 -22.76 -34.41
CA ASP A 109 -13.78 -22.06 -34.64
C ASP A 109 -14.81 -21.86 -33.50
N LEU A 110 -14.92 -22.78 -32.54
CA LEU A 110 -15.75 -22.60 -31.33
C LEU A 110 -15.54 -21.25 -30.58
N PRO A 111 -14.32 -20.72 -30.37
CA PRO A 111 -14.16 -19.48 -29.60
C PRO A 111 -14.77 -18.24 -30.28
N LYS A 112 -14.89 -18.21 -31.62
CA LYS A 112 -15.52 -17.09 -32.34
C LYS A 112 -17.04 -17.08 -32.14
N LEU A 113 -17.67 -18.25 -32.22
CA LEU A 113 -19.10 -18.42 -32.00
C LEU A 113 -19.48 -18.18 -30.55
N LEU A 114 -18.67 -18.66 -29.60
CA LEU A 114 -18.86 -18.37 -28.17
C LEU A 114 -18.78 -16.87 -27.88
N ALA A 115 -17.79 -16.16 -28.43
CA ALA A 115 -17.65 -14.71 -28.25
C ALA A 115 -18.88 -13.92 -28.78
N LEU A 116 -19.43 -14.33 -29.93
CA LEU A 116 -20.67 -13.76 -30.48
C LEU A 116 -21.91 -14.01 -29.60
N LEU A 117 -21.93 -15.11 -28.84
CA LEU A 117 -23.01 -15.47 -27.90
C LEU A 117 -22.79 -14.93 -26.47
N GLY A 118 -21.79 -14.07 -26.24
CA GLY A 118 -21.41 -13.60 -24.90
C GLY A 118 -20.74 -14.66 -24.00
N GLY A 119 -20.39 -15.81 -24.58
CA GLY A 119 -19.67 -16.89 -23.92
C GLY A 119 -18.17 -16.61 -23.81
N HIS A 120 -17.60 -16.85 -22.63
CA HIS A 120 -16.18 -16.65 -22.38
C HIS A 120 -15.35 -17.81 -22.93
N THR A 121 -14.31 -17.52 -23.70
CA THR A 121 -13.38 -18.53 -24.24
C THR A 121 -12.58 -19.21 -23.12
N THR A 122 -11.99 -20.37 -23.38
CA THR A 122 -11.13 -21.06 -22.40
C THR A 122 -9.89 -20.25 -22.04
N GLY A 123 -9.29 -19.55 -23.00
CA GLY A 123 -8.21 -18.59 -22.75
C GLY A 123 -8.62 -17.48 -21.79
N GLN A 124 -9.80 -16.86 -22.00
CA GLN A 124 -10.35 -15.84 -21.09
C GLN A 124 -10.63 -16.40 -19.69
N ARG A 125 -11.27 -17.57 -19.60
CA ARG A 125 -11.53 -18.24 -18.30
C ARG A 125 -10.24 -18.59 -17.55
N LYS A 126 -9.19 -19.00 -18.27
CA LYS A 126 -7.85 -19.30 -17.73
C LYS A 126 -7.13 -18.04 -17.25
N SER A 127 -7.18 -16.94 -18.02
CA SER A 127 -6.66 -15.63 -17.58
C SER A 127 -7.34 -15.17 -16.31
N LEU A 128 -8.67 -15.09 -16.32
CA LEU A 128 -9.46 -14.63 -15.18
C LEU A 128 -9.24 -15.52 -13.93
N ALA A 129 -9.05 -16.83 -14.10
CA ALA A 129 -8.67 -17.73 -13.00
C ALA A 129 -7.24 -17.50 -12.48
N ALA A 130 -6.29 -17.09 -13.33
CA ALA A 130 -4.96 -16.66 -12.93
C ALA A 130 -4.98 -15.29 -12.24
N ASP A 131 -5.78 -14.34 -12.72
CA ASP A 131 -5.94 -13.00 -12.12
C ASP A 131 -6.59 -13.09 -10.72
N ARG A 132 -7.60 -13.94 -10.55
CA ARG A 132 -8.14 -14.29 -9.22
C ARG A 132 -7.04 -14.88 -8.32
N LEU A 133 -6.20 -15.77 -8.84
CA LEU A 133 -5.11 -16.38 -8.06
C LEU A 133 -4.07 -15.34 -7.61
N THR A 134 -3.64 -14.43 -8.48
CA THR A 134 -2.67 -13.38 -8.12
C THR A 134 -3.23 -12.42 -7.07
N LEU A 135 -4.49 -11.99 -7.20
CA LEU A 135 -5.14 -11.17 -6.15
C LEU A 135 -5.16 -11.86 -4.79
N MET A 136 -5.43 -13.16 -4.72
CA MET A 136 -5.39 -13.93 -3.47
C MET A 136 -3.98 -14.04 -2.87
N GLU A 137 -2.94 -14.12 -3.71
CA GLU A 137 -1.55 -14.11 -3.27
C GLU A 137 -1.14 -12.75 -2.70
N VAL A 138 -1.57 -11.65 -3.33
CA VAL A 138 -1.32 -10.30 -2.81
C VAL A 138 -2.14 -10.04 -1.53
N GLU A 139 -3.41 -10.47 -1.44
CA GLU A 139 -4.20 -10.40 -0.20
C GLU A 139 -3.47 -11.11 0.96
N ARG A 140 -2.94 -12.32 0.70
CA ARG A 140 -2.12 -13.04 1.68
C ARG A 140 -0.88 -12.25 2.08
N SER A 141 -0.16 -11.65 1.13
CA SER A 141 1.04 -10.85 1.41
C SER A 141 0.74 -9.63 2.29
N ILE A 142 -0.39 -8.95 2.05
CA ILE A 142 -0.80 -7.80 2.87
C ILE A 142 -1.22 -8.24 4.28
N LEU A 143 -1.94 -9.37 4.41
CA LEU A 143 -2.27 -9.94 5.71
C LEU A 143 -1.03 -10.39 6.50
N GLU A 144 0.02 -10.85 5.82
CA GLU A 144 1.31 -11.17 6.44
C GLU A 144 2.05 -9.90 6.89
N ALA A 145 2.02 -8.81 6.11
CA ALA A 145 2.56 -7.51 6.52
C ALA A 145 1.80 -6.89 7.72
N LEU A 146 0.46 -7.04 7.75
CA LEU A 146 -0.40 -6.55 8.84
C LEU A 146 -0.15 -7.22 10.21
N LYS A 147 0.62 -8.31 10.29
CA LYS A 147 1.06 -8.89 11.57
C LYS A 147 2.07 -8.02 12.29
N HIS A 148 2.92 -7.34 11.53
CA HIS A 148 4.08 -6.60 12.02
C HIS A 148 4.17 -5.24 11.28
N PRO A 149 3.15 -4.37 11.41
CA PRO A 149 3.19 -3.03 10.83
C PRO A 149 4.34 -2.23 11.47
N ARG A 150 5.03 -1.39 10.68
CA ARG A 150 6.14 -0.58 11.20
C ARG A 150 5.64 0.67 11.93
N SER A 151 4.53 1.23 11.46
CA SER A 151 3.88 2.42 12.03
C SER A 151 2.34 2.28 12.01
N LEU A 152 1.64 3.14 12.77
CA LEU A 152 0.19 3.30 12.71
C LEU A 152 -0.31 3.85 11.35
N ARG A 153 0.56 4.51 10.59
CA ARG A 153 0.25 4.99 9.23
C ARG A 153 0.26 3.83 8.25
N ASP A 154 1.30 3.00 8.29
CA ASP A 154 1.47 1.81 7.47
C ASP A 154 0.31 0.82 7.69
N GLU A 155 -0.13 0.63 8.94
CA GLU A 155 -1.27 -0.24 9.26
C GLU A 155 -2.57 0.23 8.58
N LYS A 156 -2.83 1.55 8.56
CA LYS A 156 -3.99 2.13 7.89
C LYS A 156 -3.88 1.99 6.37
N GLU A 157 -2.70 2.20 5.81
CA GLU A 157 -2.46 2.05 4.37
C GLU A 157 -2.63 0.59 3.92
N LEU A 158 -2.03 -0.37 4.63
CA LEU A 158 -2.20 -1.80 4.37
C LEU A 158 -3.67 -2.24 4.47
N LYS A 159 -4.45 -1.69 5.42
CA LYS A 159 -5.90 -1.92 5.51
C LYS A 159 -6.66 -1.35 4.30
N ALA A 160 -6.29 -0.17 3.80
CA ALA A 160 -6.88 0.42 2.61
C ALA A 160 -6.55 -0.40 1.34
N GLN A 161 -5.29 -0.81 1.17
CA GLN A 161 -4.84 -1.69 0.08
C GLN A 161 -5.58 -3.04 0.12
N LEU A 162 -5.72 -3.65 1.30
CA LEU A 162 -6.49 -4.89 1.50
C LEU A 162 -7.96 -4.73 1.08
N HIS A 163 -8.61 -3.60 1.42
CA HIS A 163 -9.98 -3.32 1.01
C HIS A 163 -10.10 -3.20 -0.53
N ALA A 164 -9.15 -2.50 -1.17
CA ALA A 164 -9.10 -2.38 -2.63
C ALA A 164 -8.95 -3.74 -3.32
N ILE A 165 -8.07 -4.62 -2.83
CA ILE A 165 -7.92 -5.97 -3.40
C ILE A 165 -9.19 -6.80 -3.20
N LYS A 166 -9.86 -6.69 -2.04
CA LYS A 166 -11.13 -7.40 -1.82
C LYS A 166 -12.23 -6.93 -2.77
N SER A 167 -12.35 -5.63 -3.04
CA SER A 167 -13.32 -5.13 -4.02
C SER A 167 -13.00 -5.61 -5.45
N MET A 168 -11.73 -5.61 -5.85
CA MET A 168 -11.29 -6.19 -7.13
C MET A 168 -11.59 -7.69 -7.22
N SER A 169 -11.34 -8.46 -6.15
CA SER A 169 -11.62 -9.90 -6.13
C SER A 169 -13.12 -10.19 -6.23
N LEU A 170 -13.98 -9.38 -5.59
CA LEU A 170 -15.43 -9.52 -5.65
C LEU A 170 -15.97 -9.23 -7.06
N LEU A 171 -15.41 -8.22 -7.74
CA LEU A 171 -15.73 -7.90 -9.13
C LEU A 171 -15.30 -9.03 -10.08
N LEU A 172 -14.12 -9.62 -9.87
CA LEU A 172 -13.70 -10.80 -10.66
C LEU A 172 -14.49 -12.06 -10.31
N GLU A 173 -15.06 -12.20 -9.11
CA GLU A 173 -15.91 -13.35 -8.73
C GLU A 173 -17.33 -13.25 -9.34
N ASN A 174 -17.85 -12.04 -9.57
CA ASN A 174 -19.16 -11.77 -10.16
C ASN A 174 -19.02 -11.00 -11.51
N PRO A 175 -18.55 -11.66 -12.58
CA PRO A 175 -18.42 -11.05 -13.91
C PRO A 175 -19.79 -10.82 -14.60
#